data_AF-A0A931NBA2-F1
#
_entry.id   AF-A0A931NBA2-F1
#
_cell.length_a   1.000
_cell.length_b   1.000
_cell.length_c   1.000
_cell.angle_alpha   90.00
_cell.angle_beta   90.00
_cell.angle_gamma   90.00
#
_symmetry.space_group_name_H-M   'P 1'
#
loop_
_entity.id
_entity.type
_entity.pdbx_description
1 polymer ?
#
loop_
_entity_poly.entity_id
_entity_poly.type
_entity_poly.pdbx_seq_one_letter_code
_entity_poly.pdbx_strand_id
1 'polypeptide(L)'
;MQAYGPYIYKTVYAVLHSPHDAEDVTQEVLLQIYRSLPNYRMDGLKTWITRIAVNRAIDFKRSRARRPEQLMEQESVDRQEITLTTEGMLDASPTPAAEDIALRREKRKVIQAGINGLPNNYREVVTAFYIEEKSYEQIAAETGLELKSVESRLYRARGWMKQHWRKEDFE
;
A
#
# COMPACT_ATOMS: atom_id res chain seq x y z
N MET A 1 -5.29 -22.27 -2.66
CA MET A 1 -5.06 -20.99 -1.92
C MET A 1 -3.59 -20.81 -1.52
N GLN A 2 -2.83 -21.87 -1.21
CA GLN A 2 -1.39 -21.81 -0.88
C GLN A 2 -0.53 -21.08 -1.93
N ALA A 3 -0.87 -21.15 -3.23
CA ALA A 3 -0.08 -20.51 -4.29
C ALA A 3 -0.04 -18.96 -4.22
N TYR A 4 -1.05 -18.31 -3.64
CA TYR A 4 -1.11 -16.83 -3.58
C TYR A 4 -0.68 -16.25 -2.22
N GLY A 5 -0.50 -17.09 -1.19
CA GLY A 5 -0.09 -16.64 0.16
C GLY A 5 1.20 -15.81 0.14
N PRO A 6 2.30 -16.30 -0.45
CA PRO A 6 3.55 -15.53 -0.53
C PRO A 6 3.41 -14.23 -1.33
N TYR A 7 2.55 -14.21 -2.37
CA TYR A 7 2.29 -13.02 -3.16
C TYR A 7 1.51 -11.95 -2.37
N ILE A 8 0.50 -12.38 -1.63
CA ILE A 8 -0.30 -11.52 -0.75
C ILE A 8 0.60 -10.98 0.36
N TYR A 9 1.40 -11.83 1.00
CA TYR A 9 2.35 -11.43 2.04
C TYR A 9 3.31 -10.34 1.54
N LYS A 10 3.95 -10.55 0.38
CA LYS A 10 4.82 -9.53 -0.22
C LYS A 10 4.09 -8.21 -0.49
N THR A 11 2.84 -8.28 -0.95
CA THR A 11 2.01 -7.10 -1.23
C THR A 11 1.66 -6.34 0.05
N VAL A 12 1.26 -7.05 1.10
CA VAL A 12 0.91 -6.48 2.40
C VAL A 12 2.15 -5.92 3.10
N TYR A 13 3.26 -6.67 3.08
CA TYR A 13 4.54 -6.25 3.68
C TYR A 13 5.06 -4.96 3.04
N ALA A 14 4.91 -4.79 1.72
CA ALA A 14 5.29 -3.55 1.04
C ALA A 14 4.51 -2.31 1.51
N VAL A 15 3.36 -2.49 2.17
CA VAL A 15 2.57 -1.41 2.75
C VAL A 15 2.90 -1.24 4.25
N LEU A 16 2.90 -2.34 5.01
CA LEU A 16 3.01 -2.30 6.47
C LEU A 16 4.44 -2.20 6.99
N HIS A 17 5.43 -2.70 6.24
CA HIS A 17 6.85 -2.76 6.63
C HIS A 17 7.08 -3.43 8.01
N SER A 18 6.17 -4.29 8.44
CA SER A 18 6.18 -5.02 9.72
C SER A 18 5.91 -6.50 9.44
N PRO A 19 6.84 -7.43 9.74
CA PRO A 19 6.66 -8.85 9.46
C PRO A 19 5.43 -9.45 10.16
N HIS A 20 5.25 -9.11 11.45
CA HIS A 20 4.14 -9.58 12.28
C HIS A 20 2.79 -9.11 11.72
N ASP A 21 2.65 -7.80 11.50
CA ASP A 21 1.40 -7.25 10.98
C ASP A 21 1.11 -7.75 9.56
N ALA A 22 2.16 -7.97 8.76
CA ALA A 22 2.00 -8.50 7.42
C ALA A 22 1.49 -9.94 7.42
N GLU A 23 1.89 -10.76 8.38
CA GLU A 23 1.38 -12.12 8.55
C GLU A 23 -0.10 -12.11 8.92
N ASP A 24 -0.47 -11.36 9.96
CA ASP A 24 -1.86 -11.23 10.42
C ASP A 24 -2.78 -10.75 9.30
N VAL A 25 -2.41 -9.64 8.65
CA VAL A 25 -3.21 -9.07 7.56
C VAL A 25 -3.28 -10.00 6.35
N THR A 26 -2.22 -10.77 6.07
CA THR A 26 -2.25 -11.77 4.98
C THR A 26 -3.29 -12.84 5.25
N GLN A 27 -3.40 -13.33 6.48
CA GLN A 27 -4.41 -14.31 6.85
C GLN A 27 -5.83 -13.74 6.67
N GLU A 28 -6.06 -12.51 7.11
CA GLU A 28 -7.35 -11.85 6.92
C GLU A 28 -7.73 -11.67 5.45
N VAL A 29 -6.76 -11.31 4.60
CA VAL A 29 -6.94 -11.17 3.16
C VAL A 29 -7.30 -12.51 2.51
N LEU A 30 -6.62 -13.59 2.89
CA LEU A 30 -6.92 -14.94 2.40
C LEU A 30 -8.35 -15.36 2.75
N LEU A 31 -8.80 -15.10 3.98
CA LEU A 31 -10.17 -15.36 4.42
C LEU A 31 -11.18 -14.52 3.63
N GLN A 32 -10.88 -13.24 3.40
CA GLN A 32 -11.74 -12.35 2.61
C GLN A 32 -11.86 -12.82 1.16
N ILE A 33 -10.74 -13.24 0.54
CA ILE A 33 -10.71 -13.81 -0.81
C ILE A 33 -11.58 -15.06 -0.86
N TYR A 34 -11.42 -15.99 0.09
CA TYR A 34 -12.22 -17.21 0.16
C TYR A 34 -13.72 -16.92 0.19
N ARG A 35 -14.14 -16.00 1.07
CA ARG A 35 -15.56 -15.58 1.21
C ARG A 35 -16.09 -14.88 -0.04
N SER A 36 -15.23 -14.19 -0.78
CA SER A 36 -15.62 -13.40 -1.95
C SER A 36 -15.53 -14.18 -3.27
N LEU A 37 -14.87 -15.34 -3.26
CA LEU A 37 -14.61 -16.17 -4.44
C LEU A 37 -15.89 -16.62 -5.18
N PRO A 38 -17.01 -16.99 -4.50
CA PRO A 38 -18.24 -17.37 -5.20
C PRO A 38 -18.84 -16.26 -6.06
N ASN A 39 -18.54 -14.99 -5.75
CA ASN A 39 -19.06 -13.81 -6.45
C ASN A 39 -18.04 -13.21 -7.44
N TYR A 40 -16.89 -13.85 -7.63
CA TYR A 40 -15.82 -13.35 -8.49
C TYR A 40 -16.16 -13.55 -9.97
N ARG A 41 -16.13 -12.46 -10.75
CA ARG A 41 -16.56 -12.43 -12.15
C ARG A 41 -15.43 -12.56 -13.19
N MET A 42 -14.32 -13.23 -12.84
CA MET A 42 -13.22 -13.56 -13.77
C MET A 42 -12.44 -12.38 -14.39
N ASP A 43 -12.55 -11.15 -13.86
CA ASP A 43 -11.80 -9.96 -14.30
C ASP A 43 -10.35 -9.87 -13.76
N GLY A 44 -9.50 -10.85 -14.12
CA GLY A 44 -8.08 -10.86 -13.75
C GLY A 44 -7.82 -11.13 -12.26
N LEU A 45 -7.61 -12.41 -11.93
CA LEU A 45 -7.58 -12.90 -10.55
C LEU A 45 -6.49 -12.23 -9.72
N LYS A 46 -5.30 -12.07 -10.30
CA LYS A 46 -4.16 -11.42 -9.64
C LYS A 46 -4.50 -9.99 -9.25
N THR A 47 -5.00 -9.18 -10.20
CA THR A 47 -5.39 -7.77 -9.95
C THR A 47 -6.45 -7.65 -8.88
N TRP A 48 -7.44 -8.56 -8.89
CA TRP A 48 -8.48 -8.59 -7.87
C TRP A 48 -7.92 -8.92 -6.48
N ILE A 49 -7.06 -9.92 -6.37
CA ILE A 49 -6.36 -10.29 -5.13
C ILE A 49 -5.48 -9.13 -4.62
N THR A 50 -4.70 -8.50 -5.51
CA THR A 50 -3.85 -7.36 -5.16
C THR A 50 -4.68 -6.22 -4.57
N ARG A 51 -5.84 -5.93 -5.15
CA ARG A 51 -6.72 -4.87 -4.66
C ARG A 51 -7.25 -5.15 -3.26
N ILE A 52 -7.65 -6.39 -2.97
CA ILE A 52 -8.08 -6.78 -1.62
C ILE A 52 -6.91 -6.64 -0.63
N ALA A 53 -5.73 -7.14 -1.01
CA ALA A 53 -4.53 -7.11 -0.16
C ALA A 53 -4.09 -5.68 0.18
N VAL A 54 -3.95 -4.81 -0.83
CA VAL A 54 -3.54 -3.41 -0.65
C VAL A 54 -4.55 -2.65 0.19
N ASN A 55 -5.85 -2.80 -0.12
CA ASN A 55 -6.89 -2.11 0.64
C ASN A 55 -6.85 -2.51 2.12
N ARG A 56 -6.77 -3.82 2.42
CA ARG A 56 -6.70 -4.30 3.80
C ARG A 56 -5.46 -3.79 4.52
N ALA A 57 -4.30 -3.82 3.86
CA ALA A 57 -3.06 -3.34 4.46
C ALA A 57 -3.11 -1.84 4.77
N ILE A 58 -3.65 -1.02 3.87
CA ILE A 58 -3.86 0.41 4.11
C ILE A 58 -4.84 0.62 5.27
N ASP A 59 -5.95 -0.11 5.30
CA ASP A 59 -6.95 0.00 6.37
C ASP A 59 -6.40 -0.40 7.74
N PHE A 60 -5.57 -1.44 7.80
CA PHE A 60 -4.86 -1.86 9.02
C PHE A 60 -3.86 -0.79 9.49
N LYS A 61 -3.05 -0.26 8.57
CA LYS A 61 -2.10 0.82 8.89
C LYS A 61 -2.81 2.05 9.45
N ARG A 62 -3.95 2.42 8.86
CA ARG A 62 -4.82 3.51 9.33
C ARG A 62 -5.43 3.24 10.70
N SER A 63 -5.91 2.02 10.96
CA SER A 63 -6.54 1.68 12.24
C SER A 63 -5.53 1.73 13.39
N ARG A 64 -4.29 1.31 13.13
CA ARG A 64 -3.16 1.44 14.07
C ARG A 64 -2.82 2.89 14.37
N ALA A 65 -2.74 3.75 13.36
CA ALA A 65 -2.46 5.19 13.54
C ALA A 65 -3.54 5.94 14.34
N ARG A 66 -4.79 5.43 14.36
CA ARG A 66 -5.90 6.00 15.14
C ARG A 66 -6.01 5.48 16.57
N ARG A 67 -5.25 4.45 16.96
CA ARG A 67 -5.17 4.00 18.35
C ARG A 67 -4.07 4.82 19.03
N PRO A 68 -4.39 5.81 19.88
CA PRO A 68 -3.37 6.39 20.75
C PRO A 68 -2.84 5.28 21.64
N GLU A 69 -1.52 5.22 21.71
CA GLU A 69 -0.67 4.30 22.47
C GLU A 69 -1.36 3.72 23.72
N GLN A 70 -1.73 2.44 23.63
CA GLN A 70 -1.53 1.52 24.74
C GLN A 70 -0.50 0.52 24.23
N LEU A 71 0.57 0.36 25.00
CA LEU A 71 1.87 -0.24 24.66
C LEU A 71 2.90 0.80 24.21
N MET A 72 3.30 1.65 25.18
CA MET A 72 4.72 1.90 25.40
C MET A 72 5.43 0.55 25.57
N GLU A 73 6.70 0.50 25.15
CA GLU A 73 7.62 -0.67 25.09
C GLU A 73 7.53 -1.36 23.70
N GLN A 74 8.46 -1.17 22.75
CA GLN A 74 9.88 -0.87 22.85
C GLN A 74 10.33 -0.02 21.65
N GLU A 75 10.77 1.21 21.91
CA GLU A 75 11.86 1.78 21.13
C GLU A 75 13.14 1.07 21.56
N SER A 76 13.77 0.36 20.63
CA SER A 76 15.23 0.40 20.53
C SER A 76 15.58 0.29 19.05
N VAL A 77 15.75 1.47 18.45
CA VAL A 77 16.69 1.65 17.36
C VAL A 77 18.06 1.29 17.95
N ASP A 78 18.52 0.06 17.77
CA ASP A 78 19.91 -0.25 18.03
C ASP A 78 20.61 -0.73 16.77
N ARG A 79 21.55 0.11 16.35
CA ARG A 79 22.52 -0.11 15.32
C ARG A 79 23.67 -0.86 15.97
N GLN A 80 23.63 -2.20 16.01
CA GLN A 80 24.80 -2.98 16.40
C GLN A 80 24.95 -4.22 15.52
N GLU A 81 25.93 -4.14 14.63
CA GLU A 81 27.01 -5.11 14.45
C GLU A 81 26.71 -6.53 14.96
N ILE A 82 26.27 -7.42 14.07
CA ILE A 82 26.19 -8.85 14.37
C ILE A 82 27.43 -9.53 13.80
N THR A 83 28.41 -9.72 14.69
CA THR A 83 29.48 -10.70 14.56
C THR A 83 28.87 -12.09 14.42
N LEU A 84 29.12 -12.72 13.28
CA LEU A 84 28.65 -14.06 12.93
C LEU A 84 29.52 -15.12 13.60
N THR A 85 28.92 -15.96 14.44
CA THR A 85 29.43 -17.30 14.74
C THR A 85 28.32 -18.31 14.44
N THR A 86 28.58 -19.16 13.42
CA THR A 86 28.25 -20.61 13.31
C THR A 86 26.86 -21.06 13.81
N GLU A 87 25.95 -21.70 13.05
CA GLU A 87 26.00 -22.53 11.83
C GLU A 87 24.55 -22.64 11.29
N GLY A 88 24.40 -22.71 9.96
CA GLY A 88 23.28 -23.40 9.32
C GLY A 88 22.03 -22.60 8.94
N MET A 89 21.91 -22.31 7.63
CA MET A 89 20.70 -21.87 6.90
C MET A 89 20.44 -20.36 6.80
N LEU A 90 21.36 -19.68 6.11
CA LEU A 90 21.15 -18.39 5.46
C LEU A 90 20.48 -18.57 4.08
N ASP A 91 19.44 -17.78 3.80
CA ASP A 91 19.40 -16.92 2.61
C ASP A 91 18.23 -15.93 2.76
N ALA A 92 18.52 -14.73 3.25
CA ALA A 92 18.78 -13.53 2.43
C ALA A 92 17.54 -12.63 2.36
N SER A 93 17.36 -11.83 3.41
CA SER A 93 16.62 -10.57 3.25
C SER A 93 17.51 -9.63 2.43
N PRO A 94 17.07 -9.15 1.24
CA PRO A 94 17.86 -8.20 0.50
C PRO A 94 17.78 -6.86 1.23
N THR A 95 18.89 -6.44 1.83
CA THR A 95 19.15 -5.01 2.00
C THR A 95 19.04 -4.38 0.61
N PRO A 96 18.22 -3.34 0.39
CA PRO A 96 18.12 -2.72 -0.92
C PRO A 96 19.50 -2.19 -1.31
N ALA A 97 20.04 -2.67 -2.43
CA ALA A 97 21.29 -2.14 -2.98
C ALA A 97 21.14 -0.62 -3.17
N ALA A 98 22.24 0.14 -3.10
CA ALA A 98 22.20 1.59 -3.30
C ALA A 98 21.53 1.98 -4.64
N GLU A 99 21.62 1.12 -5.64
CA GLU A 99 20.93 1.21 -6.94
C GLU A 99 19.40 1.14 -6.82
N ASP A 100 18.86 0.28 -5.94
CA ASP A 100 17.43 0.18 -5.68
C ASP A 100 16.87 1.45 -5.03
N ILE A 101 17.66 2.10 -4.17
CA ILE A 101 17.27 3.36 -3.52
C ILE A 101 17.22 4.50 -4.55
N ALA A 102 18.23 4.58 -5.42
CA ALA A 102 18.28 5.58 -6.49
C ALA A 102 17.12 5.40 -7.49
N LEU A 103 16.85 4.16 -7.92
CA LEU A 103 15.75 3.84 -8.84
C LEU A 103 14.38 4.16 -8.23
N ARG A 104 14.17 3.84 -6.95
CA ARG A 104 12.93 4.19 -6.22
C ARG A 104 12.75 5.70 -6.13
N ARG A 105 13.83 6.46 -5.93
CA ARG A 105 13.78 7.93 -5.86
C ARG A 105 13.38 8.53 -7.21
N GLU A 106 13.92 8.00 -8.30
CA GLU A 106 13.58 8.46 -9.65
C GLU A 106 12.14 8.15 -10.01
N LYS A 107 11.68 6.91 -9.75
CA LYS A 107 10.26 6.54 -9.92
C LYS A 107 9.32 7.42 -9.11
N ARG A 108 9.70 7.77 -7.88
CA ARG A 108 8.90 8.68 -7.03
C ARG A 108 8.79 10.08 -7.65
N LYS A 109 9.85 10.61 -8.25
CA LYS A 109 9.79 11.92 -8.94
C LYS A 109 8.84 11.89 -10.13
N VAL A 110 8.90 10.83 -10.94
CA VAL A 110 8.02 10.65 -12.10
C VAL A 110 6.55 10.59 -11.67
N ILE A 111 6.25 9.81 -10.62
CA ILE A 111 4.91 9.76 -10.03
C ILE A 111 4.47 11.14 -9.52
N GLN A 112 5.35 11.86 -8.82
CA GLN A 112 5.03 13.20 -8.31
C GLN A 112 4.76 14.21 -9.44
N ALA A 113 5.55 14.15 -10.53
CA ALA A 113 5.33 14.98 -11.71
C ALA A 113 3.99 14.65 -12.37
N GLY A 114 3.65 13.36 -12.49
CA GLY A 114 2.33 12.91 -12.94
C GLY A 114 1.22 13.49 -12.07
N ILE A 115 1.33 13.38 -10.74
CA ILE A 115 0.36 13.93 -9.79
C ILE A 115 0.18 15.45 -9.95
N ASN A 116 1.29 16.16 -10.14
CA ASN A 116 1.27 17.61 -10.39
C ASN A 116 0.61 17.98 -11.73
N GLY A 117 0.52 17.04 -12.68
CA GLY A 117 -0.21 17.20 -13.94
C GLY A 117 -1.73 17.04 -13.82
N LEU A 118 -2.25 16.52 -12.70
CA LEU A 118 -3.71 16.41 -12.53
C LEU A 118 -4.36 17.79 -12.39
N PRO A 119 -5.61 17.93 -12.87
CA PRO A 119 -6.51 19.01 -12.47
C PRO A 119 -6.58 19.16 -10.95
N ASN A 120 -6.62 20.39 -10.44
CA ASN A 120 -6.52 20.67 -9.00
C ASN A 120 -7.54 19.90 -8.14
N ASN A 121 -8.79 19.80 -8.61
CA ASN A 121 -9.87 19.07 -7.95
C ASN A 121 -9.63 17.55 -7.84
N TYR A 122 -8.80 16.98 -8.71
CA TYR A 122 -8.39 15.57 -8.64
C TYR A 122 -7.09 15.40 -7.88
N ARG A 123 -6.13 16.32 -8.06
CA ARG A 123 -4.84 16.29 -7.36
C ARG A 123 -5.02 16.25 -5.85
N GLU A 124 -5.90 17.09 -5.31
CA GLU A 124 -6.18 17.16 -3.88
C GLU A 124 -6.62 15.80 -3.32
N VAL A 125 -7.68 15.21 -3.87
CA VAL A 125 -8.20 13.92 -3.39
C VAL A 125 -7.25 12.75 -3.66
N VAL A 126 -6.51 12.77 -4.77
CA VAL A 126 -5.51 11.74 -5.12
C VAL A 126 -4.32 11.80 -4.16
N THR A 127 -3.82 13.00 -3.87
CA THR A 127 -2.71 13.19 -2.92
C THR A 127 -3.12 12.76 -1.53
N ALA A 128 -4.27 13.25 -1.05
CA ALA A 128 -4.77 12.90 0.27
C ALA A 128 -5.00 11.39 0.41
N PHE A 129 -5.54 10.73 -0.61
CA PHE A 129 -5.83 9.30 -0.54
C PHE A 129 -4.59 8.40 -0.70
N TYR A 130 -3.75 8.64 -1.71
CA TYR A 130 -2.66 7.72 -2.07
C TYR A 130 -1.31 8.07 -1.48
N ILE A 131 -1.06 9.36 -1.19
CA ILE A 131 0.23 9.83 -0.67
C ILE A 131 0.15 10.02 0.84
N GLU A 132 -0.90 10.67 1.31
CA GLU A 132 -1.13 10.94 2.73
C GLU A 132 -1.91 9.82 3.42
N GLU A 133 -2.36 8.83 2.65
CA GLU A 133 -3.09 7.65 3.14
C GLU A 133 -4.35 7.99 3.95
N LYS A 134 -5.04 9.10 3.68
CA LYS A 134 -6.26 9.52 4.37
C LYS A 134 -7.49 8.72 3.94
N SER A 135 -8.39 8.44 4.88
CA SER A 135 -9.68 7.80 4.59
C SER A 135 -10.63 8.76 3.86
N TYR A 136 -11.68 8.23 3.25
CA TYR A 136 -12.66 9.08 2.54
C TYR A 136 -13.33 10.08 3.50
N GLU A 137 -13.58 9.67 4.74
CA GLU A 137 -14.14 10.50 5.81
C GLU A 137 -13.19 11.61 6.23
N GLN A 138 -11.88 11.32 6.34
CA GLN A 138 -10.87 12.32 6.66
C GLN A 138 -10.73 13.34 5.54
N ILE A 139 -10.70 12.88 4.29
CA ILE A 139 -10.65 13.76 3.12
C ILE A 139 -11.90 14.64 3.09
N ALA A 140 -13.08 14.07 3.33
CA ALA A 140 -14.34 14.82 3.40
C ALA A 140 -14.30 15.90 4.49
N ALA A 141 -13.82 15.57 5.68
CA ALA A 141 -13.70 16.50 6.80
C ALA A 141 -12.73 17.65 6.53
N GLU A 142 -11.56 17.37 5.93
CA GLU A 142 -10.54 18.38 5.67
C GLU A 142 -10.87 19.28 4.47
N THR A 143 -11.47 18.71 3.43
CA THR A 143 -11.82 19.44 2.18
C THR A 143 -13.19 20.09 2.24
N GLY A 144 -13.98 19.83 3.29
CA GLY A 144 -15.37 20.30 3.42
C GLY A 144 -16.34 19.65 2.41
N LEU A 145 -15.95 18.53 1.81
CA LEU A 145 -16.76 17.81 0.82
C LEU A 145 -17.62 16.73 1.49
N GLU A 146 -18.74 16.39 0.85
CA GLU A 146 -19.47 15.18 1.23
C GLU A 146 -18.69 13.91 0.88
N LEU A 147 -18.87 12.83 1.66
CA LEU A 147 -18.23 11.53 1.43
C LEU A 147 -18.44 11.02 -0.01
N LYS A 148 -19.68 11.12 -0.52
CA LYS A 148 -20.02 10.75 -1.90
C LYS A 148 -19.30 11.59 -2.94
N SER A 149 -19.02 12.85 -2.62
CA SER A 149 -18.24 13.75 -3.50
C SER A 149 -16.77 13.33 -3.55
N VAL A 150 -16.19 12.90 -2.43
CA VAL A 150 -14.83 12.34 -2.38
C VAL A 150 -14.74 11.05 -3.22
N GLU A 151 -15.69 10.12 -3.05
CA GLU A 151 -15.76 8.88 -3.83
C GLU A 151 -15.86 9.16 -5.34
N SER A 152 -16.78 10.04 -5.73
CA SER A 152 -16.99 10.41 -7.14
C SER A 152 -15.78 11.13 -7.74
N ARG A 153 -15.13 12.04 -6.99
CA ARG A 153 -13.91 12.72 -7.44
C ARG A 153 -12.75 11.73 -7.61
N LEU A 154 -12.54 10.81 -6.68
CA LEU A 154 -11.51 9.77 -6.80
C LEU A 154 -11.79 8.84 -7.98
N TYR A 155 -13.04 8.46 -8.20
CA TYR A 155 -13.42 7.65 -9.35
C TYR A 155 -13.11 8.37 -10.68
N ARG A 156 -13.52 9.64 -10.81
CA ARG A 156 -13.24 10.46 -12.00
C ARG A 156 -11.74 10.72 -12.17
N ALA A 157 -11.00 10.96 -11.09
CA ALA A 157 -9.55 11.10 -11.12
C ALA A 157 -8.87 9.85 -11.67
N ARG A 158 -9.29 8.64 -11.24
CA ARG A 158 -8.78 7.38 -11.81
C ARG A 158 -9.08 7.25 -13.30
N GLY A 159 -10.28 7.65 -13.73
CA GLY A 159 -10.65 7.70 -15.15
C GLY A 159 -9.78 8.66 -15.95
N TRP A 160 -9.54 9.86 -15.41
CA TRP A 160 -8.68 10.87 -16.02
C TRP A 160 -7.24 10.38 -16.15
N MET A 161 -6.67 9.82 -15.08
CA MET A 161 -5.33 9.22 -15.10
C MET A 161 -5.24 8.12 -16.15
N LYS A 162 -6.23 7.22 -16.25
CA LYS A 162 -6.24 6.15 -17.26
C LYS A 162 -6.23 6.68 -18.71
N GLN A 163 -6.82 7.85 -18.96
CA GLN A 163 -6.88 8.43 -20.31
C GLN A 163 -5.60 9.20 -20.69
N HIS A 164 -4.91 9.78 -19.70
CA HIS A 164 -3.80 10.71 -19.94
C HIS A 164 -2.43 10.11 -19.64
N TRP A 165 -2.37 9.04 -18.85
CA TRP A 165 -1.14 8.37 -18.46
C TRP A 165 -0.94 7.09 -19.24
N ARG A 166 0.22 6.95 -19.86
CA ARG A 166 0.67 5.72 -20.51
C ARG A 166 1.59 4.95 -19.56
N LYS A 167 1.63 3.63 -19.73
CA LYS A 167 2.50 2.77 -18.93
C LYS A 167 3.98 3.12 -19.10
N GLU A 168 4.34 3.56 -20.31
CA GLU A 168 5.66 4.04 -20.71
C GLU A 168 6.11 5.29 -19.95
N ASP A 169 5.18 6.10 -19.44
CA ASP A 169 5.52 7.35 -18.73
C ASP A 169 6.13 7.07 -17.33
N PHE A 170 6.07 5.83 -16.83
CA PHE A 170 6.46 5.44 -15.46
C PHE A 170 7.44 4.24 -15.40
N GLU A 171 7.95 3.78 -16.53
CA GLU A 171 8.97 2.71 -16.64
C GLU A 171 10.38 3.30 -16.68
#